data_AF-A0A2V7CJN8-F1
#
_entry.id   AF-A0A2V7CJN8-F1
#
_cell.length_a   1.000
_cell.length_b   1.000
_cell.length_c   1.000
_cell.angle_alpha   90.00
_cell.angle_beta   90.00
_cell.angle_gamma   90.00
#
_symmetry.space_group_name_H-M   'P 1'
#
loop_
_entity.id
_entity.type
_entity.pdbx_description
1 polymer ?
#
loop_
_entity_poly.entity_id
_entity_poly.type
_entity_poly.pdbx_seq_one_letter_code
_entity_poly.pdbx_strand_id
1 'polypeptide(L)'
;MRVVRCPDCGALIELPEGTRAGDLIECPNCAGHALRVREDAGRWLATLAYRASCPACDEVITLPDDVKPGDTVRCCGRTYRLTFAYGAYAAEEG
;
A
#
# COMPACT_ATOMS: atom_id res chain seq x y z
N MET A 1 12.95 -18.49 -8.74
CA MET A 1 13.07 -17.31 -7.86
C MET A 1 12.09 -16.25 -8.36
N ARG A 2 11.08 -15.92 -7.57
CA ARG A 2 10.10 -14.88 -7.91
C ARG A 2 10.58 -13.60 -7.26
N VAL A 3 10.93 -12.60 -8.06
CA VAL A 3 11.39 -11.31 -7.55
C VAL A 3 10.53 -10.20 -8.10
N VAL A 4 10.41 -9.14 -7.32
CA VAL A 4 9.74 -7.92 -7.73
C VAL A 4 10.67 -6.73 -7.52
N ARG A 5 10.53 -5.71 -8.36
CA ARG A 5 11.27 -4.46 -8.20
C ARG A 5 10.44 -3.47 -7.40
N CYS A 6 11.01 -2.94 -6.32
CA CYS A 6 10.40 -1.85 -5.58
C CYS A 6 10.29 -0.61 -6.50
N PRO A 7 9.09 -0.03 -6.68
CA PRO A 7 8.91 1.14 -7.55
C PRO A 7 9.56 2.41 -6.99
N ASP A 8 9.81 2.46 -5.67
CA ASP A 8 10.30 3.65 -4.97
C ASP A 8 11.84 3.73 -4.96
N CYS A 9 12.52 2.69 -4.45
CA CYS A 9 13.99 2.65 -4.38
C CYS A 9 14.66 1.80 -5.47
N GLY A 10 13.89 1.06 -6.28
CA GLY A 10 14.42 0.20 -7.34
C GLY A 10 15.06 -1.11 -6.87
N ALA A 11 15.07 -1.41 -5.57
CA ALA A 11 15.62 -2.66 -5.04
C ALA A 11 14.83 -3.89 -5.54
N LEU A 12 15.53 -5.01 -5.73
CA LEU A 12 14.92 -6.30 -6.01
C LEU A 12 14.57 -6.99 -4.70
N ILE A 13 13.31 -7.40 -4.56
CA ILE A 13 12.78 -8.06 -3.37
C ILE A 13 12.36 -9.47 -3.76
N GLU A 14 12.83 -10.46 -2.99
CA GLU A 14 12.42 -11.84 -3.15
C GLU A 14 11.01 -12.05 -2.60
N LEU A 15 10.16 -12.68 -3.40
CA LEU A 15 8.81 -13.02 -2.97
C LEU A 15 8.83 -14.34 -2.18
N PRO A 16 8.21 -14.37 -1.00
CA PRO A 16 8.04 -15.60 -0.24
C PRO A 16 7.40 -16.73 -1.05
N GLU A 17 7.68 -17.97 -0.66
CA GLU A 17 6.98 -19.11 -1.26
C GLU A 17 5.47 -19.03 -0.97
N GLY A 18 4.66 -19.29 -1.99
CA GLY A 18 3.20 -19.20 -1.88
C GLY A 18 2.60 -17.81 -2.08
N THR A 19 3.41 -16.76 -2.32
CA THR A 19 2.90 -15.41 -2.67
C THR A 19 1.96 -15.44 -3.87
N ARG A 20 0.86 -14.69 -3.75
CA ARG A 20 -0.23 -14.53 -4.72
C ARG A 20 -0.36 -13.09 -5.16
N ALA A 21 -0.91 -12.88 -6.36
CA ALA A 21 -1.25 -11.53 -6.80
C ALA A 21 -2.28 -10.91 -5.85
N GLY A 22 -2.05 -9.65 -5.45
CA GLY A 22 -2.83 -8.92 -4.45
C GLY A 22 -2.21 -8.94 -3.05
N ASP A 23 -1.26 -9.85 -2.77
CA ASP A 23 -0.57 -9.89 -1.48
C ASP A 23 0.21 -8.60 -1.22
N LEU A 24 0.38 -8.31 0.07
CA LEU A 24 1.20 -7.21 0.54
C LEU A 24 2.52 -7.77 1.07
N ILE A 25 3.61 -7.18 0.60
CA ILE A 25 4.95 -7.40 1.13
C ILE A 25 5.54 -6.07 1.56
N GLU A 26 6.60 -6.09 2.36
CA GLU A 26 7.27 -4.88 2.81
C GLU A 26 8.63 -4.74 2.12
N CYS A 27 8.97 -3.53 1.70
CA CYS A 27 10.31 -3.23 1.19
C CYS A 27 11.28 -3.01 2.36
N PRO A 28 12.30 -3.88 2.55
CA PRO A 28 13.27 -3.72 3.63
C PRO A 28 14.13 -2.46 3.49
N ASN A 29 14.24 -1.92 2.26
CA ASN A 29 15.08 -0.76 1.95
C ASN A 29 14.32 0.59 1.98
N CYS A 30 12.99 0.57 2.12
CA CYS A 30 12.15 1.77 2.18
C CYS A 30 11.45 1.88 3.55
N ALA A 31 12.17 1.58 4.64
CA ALA A 31 11.64 1.64 6.00
C ALA A 31 10.29 0.91 6.18
N GLY A 32 10.08 -0.22 5.50
CA GLY A 32 8.84 -1.00 5.60
C GLY A 32 7.68 -0.49 4.75
N HIS A 33 7.92 0.31 3.70
CA HIS A 33 6.87 0.65 2.73
C HIS A 33 6.19 -0.60 2.20
N ALA A 34 4.86 -0.61 2.28
CA ALA A 34 4.05 -1.71 1.80
C ALA A 34 3.94 -1.69 0.28
N LEU A 35 4.16 -2.84 -0.32
CA LEU A 35 4.08 -3.07 -1.74
C LEU A 35 3.00 -4.10 -2.00
N ARG A 36 2.08 -3.78 -2.91
CA ARG A 36 1.14 -4.78 -3.42
C ARG A 36 1.73 -5.43 -4.65
N VAL A 37 1.84 -6.76 -4.61
CA VAL A 37 2.41 -7.51 -5.73
C VAL A 37 1.33 -7.95 -6.70
N ARG A 38 1.65 -7.96 -7.98
CA ARG A 38 0.78 -8.42 -9.06
C ARG A 38 1.60 -9.24 -10.03
N GLU A 39 0.96 -10.23 -10.65
CA GLU A 39 1.56 -10.98 -11.75
C GLU A 39 0.97 -10.48 -13.07
N ASP A 40 1.83 -10.07 -13.99
CA ASP A 40 1.47 -9.62 -15.33
C ASP A 40 2.35 -10.35 -16.36
N ALA A 41 1.72 -11.08 -17.28
CA ALA A 41 2.40 -11.84 -18.34
C ALA A 41 3.59 -12.71 -17.85
N GLY A 42 3.45 -13.35 -16.68
CA GLY A 42 4.49 -14.21 -16.08
C GLY A 42 5.63 -13.43 -15.40
N ARG A 43 5.49 -12.12 -15.21
CA ARG A 43 6.41 -11.26 -14.45
C ARG A 43 5.73 -10.73 -13.19
N TRP A 44 6.49 -10.64 -12.12
CA TRP A 44 6.02 -10.03 -10.89
C TRP A 44 6.31 -8.52 -10.91
N LEU A 45 5.28 -7.74 -10.61
CA LEU A 45 5.31 -6.29 -10.50
C LEU A 45 4.84 -5.87 -9.11
N ALA A 46 5.30 -4.72 -8.63
CA ALA A 46 4.87 -4.15 -7.36
C ALA A 46 4.40 -2.71 -7.58
N THR A 47 3.30 -2.38 -6.90
CA THR A 47 2.80 -1.02 -6.74
C THR A 47 2.91 -0.62 -5.28
N LEU A 48 2.98 0.68 -4.99
CA LEU A 48 2.90 1.17 -3.62
C LEU A 48 1.50 0.88 -3.08
N ALA A 49 1.42 0.16 -1.96
CA ALA A 49 0.19 -0.03 -1.22
C ALA A 49 0.11 1.07 -0.16
N TYR A 50 -0.51 2.19 -0.52
CA TYR A 50 -0.68 3.28 0.42
C TYR A 50 -1.48 2.85 1.65
N ARG A 51 -1.10 3.43 2.79
CA ARG A 51 -1.75 3.22 4.08
C ARG A 51 -2.12 4.59 4.65
N ALA A 52 -3.20 4.64 5.42
CA ALA A 52 -3.59 5.79 6.21
C ALA A 52 -3.87 5.33 7.64
N SER A 53 -3.51 6.14 8.63
CA SER A 53 -3.90 5.88 10.02
C SER A 53 -5.29 6.43 10.27
N CYS A 54 -6.15 5.65 10.93
CA CYS A 54 -7.44 6.13 11.41
C CYS A 54 -7.22 7.12 12.57
N PRO A 55 -7.68 8.37 12.48
CA PRO A 55 -7.44 9.38 13.51
C PRO A 55 -8.17 9.10 14.84
N ALA A 56 -9.12 8.16 14.87
CA ALA A 56 -9.89 7.84 16.08
C ALA A 56 -9.34 6.64 16.88
N CYS A 57 -8.60 5.73 16.26
CA CYS A 57 -8.14 4.50 16.89
C CYS A 57 -6.71 4.09 16.55
N ASP A 58 -6.01 4.88 15.74
CA ASP A 58 -4.65 4.63 15.24
C ASP A 58 -4.50 3.33 14.43
N GLU A 59 -5.61 2.73 14.00
CA GLU A 59 -5.58 1.56 13.13
C GLU A 59 -5.04 1.93 11.74
N VAL A 60 -4.09 1.14 11.25
CA VAL A 60 -3.48 1.33 9.93
C VAL A 60 -4.37 0.68 8.87
N ILE A 61 -4.99 1.51 8.04
CA ILE A 61 -5.87 1.08 6.96
C ILE A 61 -5.05 0.97 5.68
N THR A 62 -5.01 -0.22 5.08
CA THR A 62 -4.41 -0.37 3.75
C THR A 62 -5.42 0.04 2.68
N LEU A 63 -5.02 0.97 1.83
CA LEU A 63 -5.85 1.56 0.80
C LEU A 63 -5.87 0.70 -0.48
N PRO A 64 -6.94 0.80 -1.29
CA PRO A 64 -6.98 0.19 -2.61
C PRO A 64 -5.96 0.84 -3.56
N ASP A 65 -5.57 0.15 -4.62
CA ASP A 65 -4.53 0.64 -5.55
C ASP A 65 -4.98 1.83 -6.40
N ASP A 66 -6.28 1.95 -6.65
CA ASP A 66 -6.86 3.04 -7.44
C ASP A 66 -7.22 4.27 -6.59
N VAL A 67 -6.86 4.26 -5.30
CA VAL A 67 -7.16 5.35 -4.36
C VAL A 67 -6.69 6.70 -4.86
N LYS A 68 -7.54 7.71 -4.69
CA LYS A 68 -7.28 9.11 -5.07
C LYS A 68 -7.47 10.05 -3.88
N PRO A 69 -6.78 11.20 -3.88
CA PRO A 69 -7.09 12.27 -2.94
C PRO A 69 -8.55 12.70 -3.13
N GLY A 70 -9.29 12.79 -2.02
CA GLY A 70 -10.72 13.06 -2.00
C GLY A 70 -11.62 11.84 -1.87
N ASP A 71 -11.09 10.63 -2.08
CA ASP A 71 -11.82 9.40 -1.78
C ASP A 71 -12.12 9.30 -0.27
N THR A 72 -13.02 8.38 0.10
CA THR A 72 -13.38 8.17 1.50
C THR A 72 -13.07 6.76 1.95
N VAL A 73 -12.72 6.63 3.22
CA VAL A 73 -12.49 5.36 3.90
C VAL A 73 -13.34 5.28 5.15
N ARG A 74 -13.79 4.08 5.51
CA ARG A 74 -14.60 3.86 6.71
C ARG A 74 -13.81 3.07 7.75
N CYS A 75 -13.71 3.61 8.96
CA CYS A 75 -13.12 2.92 10.11
C CYS A 75 -13.85 3.36 11.39
N CYS A 76 -13.98 2.46 12.37
CA CYS A 76 -14.72 2.70 13.62
C CYS A 76 -16.16 3.24 13.41
N GLY A 77 -16.80 2.83 12.32
CA GLY A 77 -18.17 3.27 11.96
C GLY A 77 -18.24 4.69 11.38
N ARG A 78 -17.15 5.46 11.36
CA ARG A 78 -17.03 6.80 10.81
C ARG A 78 -16.44 6.78 9.40
N THR A 79 -16.74 7.82 8.62
CA THR A 79 -16.20 8.03 7.28
C THR A 79 -15.19 9.17 7.34
N TYR A 80 -14.01 8.92 6.79
CA TYR A 80 -12.92 9.89 6.70
C TYR A 80 -12.63 10.19 5.24
N ARG A 81 -12.28 11.44 4.95
CA ARG A 81 -11.80 11.87 3.65
C ARG A 81 -10.30 11.68 3.57
N LEU A 82 -9.84 11.08 2.48
CA LEU A 82 -8.43 10.88 2.22
C LEU A 82 -7.82 12.13 1.62
N THR A 83 -6.77 12.64 2.25
CA THR A 83 -5.93 13.71 1.70
C THR A 83 -4.54 13.13 1.40
N PHE A 84 -3.86 13.65 0.37
CA PHE A 84 -2.53 13.20 0.00
C PHE A 84 -1.56 14.37 0.06
N ALA A 85 -0.57 14.26 0.95
CA ALA A 85 0.45 15.28 1.14
C ALA A 85 1.78 14.61 1.48
N TYR A 86 2.89 15.22 1.04
CA TYR A 86 4.25 14.75 1.33
C TYR A 86 4.50 13.26 0.97
N GLY A 87 3.79 12.73 -0.03
CA GLY A 87 3.94 11.34 -0.48
C GLY A 87 3.14 10.30 0.31
N ALA A 88 2.29 10.71 1.26
CA ALA A 88 1.47 9.82 2.08
C ALA A 88 -0.01 10.25 2.12
N TYR A 89 -0.88 9.28 2.39
CA TYR A 89 -2.30 9.53 2.62
C TYR A 89 -2.57 9.75 4.11
N ALA A 90 -3.41 10.75 4.41
CA ALA A 90 -3.99 10.97 5.73
C ALA A 90 -5.50 10.79 5.65
N ALA A 91 -6.10 10.24 6.71
CA ALA A 91 -7.55 10.15 6.87
C ALA A 91 -7.99 11.30 7.78
N GLU A 92 -8.77 12.24 7.23
CA GLU A 92 -9.25 13.42 7.95
C GLU A 92 -10.76 13.36 8.12
N GLU A 93 -11.28 13.93 9.21
CA GLU A 93 -12.73 14.09 9.39
C GLU A 93 -13.25 15.03 8.29
N GLY A 94 -14.17 14.51 7.47
CA GLY A 94 -14.70 15.18 6.28
C GLY A 94 -15.90 16.07 6.55
#